data_AF-A0A538KGM8-F1
#
_entry.id   AF-A0A538KGM8-F1
#
_cell.length_a   1.000
_cell.length_b   1.000
_cell.length_c   1.000
_cell.angle_alpha   90.00
_cell.angle_beta   90.00
_cell.angle_gamma   90.00
#
_symmetry.space_group_name_H-M   'P 1'
#
loop_
_entity.id
_entity.type
_entity.pdbx_description
1 polymer ?
#
loop_
_entity_poly.entity_id
_entity_poly.type
_entity_poly.pdbx_seq_one_letter_code
_entity_poly.pdbx_strand_id
1 'polypeptide(L)'
;MADPRGVSEHPNTAHAMFASRRLLVIVMILVTAATGGCGNHAKSQNRGSRAGPAVDLGAWTTAARVYAQTMTNCEARVNPLRGFWSQCAGSAQRGNRRAAARVTRELDRLGRGPARCQKKAAALRRLITQATAALDADYKANADALAAADRGRRYQGPSQFALDDRAQRITRRNVSLASTLARSASGCPKG
;
A
#
# COMPACT_ATOMS: atom_id res chain seq x y z
N MET A 1 -65.53 2.42 33.31
CA MET A 1 -64.17 2.96 33.45
C MET A 1 -63.22 2.03 32.69
N ALA A 2 -62.53 2.57 31.69
CA ALA A 2 -61.38 2.08 30.90
C ALA A 2 -61.30 0.60 30.43
N ASP A 3 -61.15 0.47 29.09
CA ASP A 3 -60.70 -0.65 28.25
C ASP A 3 -59.39 -0.17 27.55
N PRO A 4 -58.59 -0.91 26.73
CA PRO A 4 -58.16 -2.32 26.67
C PRO A 4 -56.68 -2.53 26.22
N ARG A 5 -56.30 -3.81 25.95
CA ARG A 5 -55.27 -4.36 25.01
C ARG A 5 -53.77 -4.00 25.12
N GLY A 6 -52.95 -5.06 25.13
CA GLY A 6 -51.55 -5.04 24.67
C GLY A 6 -51.17 -6.39 24.06
N VAL A 7 -51.34 -6.53 22.74
CA VAL A 7 -50.82 -7.60 21.87
C VAL A 7 -49.91 -6.93 20.84
N SER A 8 -48.96 -7.70 20.28
CA SER A 8 -48.14 -7.43 19.08
C SER A 8 -46.91 -6.52 19.28
N GLU A 9 -45.78 -6.62 18.56
CA GLU A 9 -45.29 -7.43 17.43
C GLU A 9 -43.77 -7.15 17.28
N HIS A 10 -43.10 -7.94 16.42
CA HIS A 10 -41.68 -7.88 16.02
C HIS A 10 -41.04 -6.49 15.83
N PRO A 11 -39.71 -6.35 16.02
CA PRO A 11 -38.99 -5.18 15.53
C PRO A 11 -38.58 -5.37 14.07
N ASN A 12 -39.12 -4.55 13.18
CA ASN A 12 -38.48 -4.26 11.90
C ASN A 12 -38.69 -2.79 11.50
N THR A 13 -37.60 -2.23 10.97
CA THR A 13 -37.49 -1.09 10.05
C THR A 13 -37.67 0.35 10.55
N ALA A 14 -36.50 1.01 10.65
CA ALA A 14 -36.07 2.16 9.84
C ALA A 14 -36.87 3.48 9.88
N HIS A 15 -36.23 4.56 10.35
CA HIS A 15 -36.23 5.91 9.75
C HIS A 15 -34.99 6.66 10.29
N ALA A 16 -33.94 6.87 9.50
CA ALA A 16 -33.70 8.12 8.77
C ALA A 16 -33.75 9.39 9.64
N MET A 17 -32.58 9.94 10.00
CA MET A 17 -32.41 11.40 10.09
C MET A 17 -31.04 11.80 9.55
N PHE A 18 -31.10 12.44 8.38
CA PHE A 18 -30.05 13.25 7.80
C PHE A 18 -29.72 14.46 8.70
N ALA A 19 -28.42 14.77 8.73
CA ALA A 19 -27.84 16.11 8.88
C ALA A 19 -28.13 16.91 10.17
N SER A 20 -27.06 17.27 10.90
CA SER A 20 -26.69 18.68 11.08
C SER A 20 -25.36 18.92 11.81
N ARG A 21 -24.47 19.58 11.08
CA ARG A 21 -23.64 20.74 11.49
C ARG A 21 -22.42 20.57 12.42
N ARG A 22 -21.26 20.73 11.77
CA ARG A 22 -20.11 21.61 12.12
C ARG A 22 -19.17 21.15 13.26
N LEU A 23 -17.96 20.71 12.89
CA LEU A 23 -16.77 21.57 13.04
C LEU A 23 -15.62 21.09 12.14
N LEU A 24 -15.06 22.04 11.39
CA LEU A 24 -13.83 21.95 10.62
C LEU A 24 -12.62 21.94 11.58
N VAL A 25 -11.71 20.98 11.42
CA VAL A 25 -10.27 21.23 11.60
C VAL A 25 -9.55 20.58 10.42
N ILE A 26 -9.24 21.41 9.43
CA ILE A 26 -8.35 21.07 8.32
C ILE A 26 -6.93 21.14 8.87
N VAL A 27 -6.27 19.99 9.05
CA VAL A 27 -4.81 19.94 9.14
C VAL A 27 -4.30 19.58 7.76
N MET A 28 -4.03 20.62 6.95
CA MET A 28 -3.24 20.50 5.72
C MET A 28 -1.80 20.19 6.12
N ILE A 29 -1.42 18.90 6.10
CA ILE A 29 0.00 18.54 6.02
C ILE A 29 0.36 18.56 4.55
N LEU A 30 0.87 19.71 4.11
CA LEU A 30 1.66 19.87 2.90
C LEU A 30 2.88 18.94 2.99
N VAL A 31 2.78 17.73 2.46
CA VAL A 31 3.97 16.97 2.08
C VAL A 31 4.40 17.52 0.73
N THR A 32 5.31 18.49 0.80
CA THR A 32 6.04 19.03 -0.34
C THR A 32 6.60 17.88 -1.17
N ALA A 33 6.04 17.73 -2.37
CA ALA A 33 6.66 16.96 -3.42
C ALA A 33 8.02 17.62 -3.72
N ALA A 34 9.10 16.91 -3.40
CA ALA A 34 10.43 17.28 -3.86
C ALA A 34 10.48 17.13 -5.39
N THR A 35 10.17 18.21 -6.09
CA THR A 35 10.55 18.46 -7.48
C THR A 35 12.06 18.59 -7.57
N GLY A 36 12.67 17.98 -8.59
CA GLY A 36 14.11 17.85 -8.71
C GLY A 36 14.86 19.13 -9.12
N GLY A 37 16.17 19.09 -8.88
CA GLY A 37 17.22 19.51 -9.82
C GLY A 37 17.67 20.98 -9.82
N CYS A 38 18.86 21.22 -9.25
CA CYS A 38 19.94 22.19 -9.57
C CYS A 38 20.81 22.28 -8.29
N GLY A 39 22.14 22.23 -8.22
CA GLY A 39 23.25 22.45 -9.13
C GLY A 39 24.41 23.00 -8.27
N ASN A 40 25.52 22.25 -8.18
CA ASN A 40 26.87 22.61 -7.69
C ASN A 40 27.08 23.44 -6.40
N HIS A 41 27.76 22.84 -5.40
CA HIS A 41 29.18 23.16 -5.15
C HIS A 41 29.84 22.10 -4.26
N ALA A 42 31.05 21.70 -4.67
CA ALA A 42 31.87 20.69 -4.04
C ALA A 42 32.51 21.20 -2.73
N LYS A 43 32.55 20.34 -1.71
CA LYS A 43 33.73 20.20 -0.85
C LYS A 43 34.06 18.73 -0.70
N SER A 44 35.19 18.38 -1.31
CA SER A 44 35.96 17.17 -1.02
C SER A 44 36.23 17.09 0.48
N GLN A 45 35.89 15.97 1.12
CA GLN A 45 36.76 15.32 2.10
C GLN A 45 36.23 13.94 2.52
N ASN A 46 37.21 13.05 2.74
CA ASN A 46 37.18 11.68 3.24
C ASN A 46 36.73 10.54 2.33
N ARG A 47 37.75 9.96 1.68
CA ARG A 47 37.83 8.55 1.28
C ARG A 47 37.83 7.65 2.53
N GLY A 48 36.67 7.47 3.15
CA GLY A 48 36.37 6.27 3.94
C GLY A 48 35.61 5.31 3.04
N SER A 49 36.01 4.04 3.00
CA SER A 49 35.45 2.95 2.19
C SER A 49 33.92 3.06 2.01
N ARG A 50 33.47 3.68 0.91
CA ARG A 50 32.06 3.74 0.56
C ARG A 50 31.65 2.35 0.13
N ALA A 51 31.02 1.60 1.05
CA ALA A 51 30.05 0.59 0.67
C ALA A 51 29.14 1.24 -0.39
N GLY A 52 29.20 0.73 -1.62
CA GLY A 52 28.45 1.29 -2.75
C GLY A 52 26.96 1.37 -2.42
N PRO A 53 26.16 2.21 -3.11
CA PRO A 53 24.80 2.48 -2.68
C PRO A 53 24.04 1.16 -2.61
N ALA A 54 23.58 0.87 -1.39
CA ALA A 54 22.68 -0.22 -1.09
C ALA A 54 21.49 -0.12 -2.04
N VAL A 55 20.96 -1.26 -2.48
CA VAL A 55 19.68 -1.33 -3.20
C VAL A 55 18.70 -0.37 -2.52
N ASP A 56 18.03 0.51 -3.27
CA ASP A 56 17.12 1.51 -2.70
C ASP A 56 15.79 0.87 -2.27
N LEU A 57 15.89 -0.03 -1.30
CA LEU A 57 14.78 -0.65 -0.61
C LEU A 57 13.98 0.38 0.20
N GLY A 58 14.58 1.53 0.53
CA GLY A 58 13.90 2.63 1.20
C GLY A 58 12.74 3.18 0.38
N ALA A 59 12.97 3.44 -0.92
CA ALA A 59 11.92 3.92 -1.81
C ALA A 59 10.78 2.90 -1.97
N TRP A 60 11.08 1.61 -2.14
CA TRP A 60 10.03 0.59 -2.24
C TRP A 60 9.26 0.39 -0.93
N THR A 61 9.96 0.28 0.21
CA THR A 61 9.28 0.10 1.51
C THR A 61 8.37 1.28 1.85
N THR A 62 8.78 2.50 1.52
CA THR A 62 7.95 3.70 1.66
C THR A 62 6.74 3.64 0.75
N ALA A 63 6.93 3.35 -0.54
CA ALA A 63 5.82 3.25 -1.49
C ALA A 63 4.82 2.15 -1.15
N ALA A 64 5.28 1.01 -0.64
CA ALA A 64 4.43 -0.09 -0.19
C ALA A 64 3.58 0.30 1.03
N ARG A 65 4.16 1.01 2.02
CA ARG A 65 3.42 1.54 3.17
C ARG A 65 2.39 2.58 2.75
N VAL A 66 2.77 3.51 1.87
CA VAL A 66 1.86 4.54 1.34
C VAL A 66 0.70 3.88 0.61
N TYR A 67 0.96 2.85 -0.21
CA TYR A 67 -0.10 2.14 -0.91
C TYR A 67 -1.04 1.40 0.07
N ALA A 68 -0.50 0.66 1.03
CA ALA A 68 -1.30 -0.01 2.06
C ALA A 68 -2.16 0.97 2.87
N GLN A 69 -1.60 2.11 3.28
CA GLN A 69 -2.35 3.14 4.00
C GLN A 69 -3.40 3.82 3.11
N THR A 70 -3.09 4.01 1.83
CA THR A 70 -4.02 4.57 0.85
C THR A 70 -5.22 3.65 0.66
N MET A 71 -5.02 2.33 0.61
CA MET A 71 -6.11 1.35 0.55
C MET A 71 -7.07 1.54 1.74
N THR A 72 -6.57 1.51 2.98
CA THR A 72 -7.38 1.75 4.18
C THR A 72 -8.11 3.10 4.16
N ASN A 73 -7.44 4.17 3.72
CA ASN A 73 -8.04 5.50 3.63
C ASN A 73 -9.15 5.56 2.56
N CYS A 74 -8.98 4.84 1.45
CA CYS A 74 -9.98 4.76 0.37
C CYS A 74 -11.19 3.94 0.81
N GLU A 75 -11.00 2.84 1.53
CA GLU A 75 -12.11 2.04 2.09
C GLU A 75 -12.99 2.88 3.01
N ALA A 76 -12.38 3.69 3.88
CA ALA A 76 -13.10 4.56 4.82
C ALA A 76 -13.94 5.66 4.13
N ARG A 77 -13.73 5.91 2.83
CA ARG A 77 -14.39 6.97 2.06
C ARG A 77 -15.00 6.45 0.75
N VAL A 78 -15.23 5.14 0.67
CA VAL A 78 -15.70 4.50 -0.55
C VAL A 78 -16.98 5.18 -1.04
N ASN A 79 -17.02 5.47 -2.34
CA ASN A 79 -18.15 6.12 -2.99
C ASN A 79 -18.52 5.31 -4.24
N PRO A 80 -19.83 5.09 -4.53
CA PRO A 80 -20.32 4.42 -5.76
C PRO A 80 -20.03 5.18 -7.07
N LEU A 81 -19.08 6.12 -7.08
CA LEU A 81 -18.63 6.74 -8.32
C LEU A 81 -17.79 5.74 -9.13
N ARG A 82 -18.17 5.56 -10.39
CA ARG A 82 -17.43 4.73 -11.33
C ARG A 82 -15.95 5.11 -11.37
N GLY A 83 -15.09 4.13 -11.11
CA GLY A 83 -13.64 4.33 -11.14
C GLY A 83 -13.06 4.98 -9.86
N PHE A 84 -13.83 5.09 -8.78
CA PHE A 84 -13.38 5.59 -7.47
C PHE A 84 -12.01 5.03 -7.06
N TRP A 85 -11.83 3.70 -7.13
CA TRP A 85 -10.59 3.04 -6.73
C TRP A 85 -9.38 3.49 -7.57
N SER A 86 -9.56 3.68 -8.87
CA SER A 86 -8.49 4.18 -9.74
C SER A 86 -8.10 5.63 -9.41
N GLN A 87 -9.08 6.45 -9.02
CA GLN A 87 -8.83 7.84 -8.62
C GLN A 87 -8.19 7.92 -7.23
N CYS A 88 -8.67 7.11 -6.28
CA CYS A 88 -8.24 7.15 -4.89
C CYS A 88 -6.87 6.45 -4.66
N ALA A 89 -6.71 5.22 -5.15
CA ALA A 89 -5.53 4.39 -4.87
C ALA A 89 -4.61 4.19 -6.09
N GLY A 90 -5.08 4.50 -7.30
CA GLY A 90 -4.34 4.18 -8.53
C GLY A 90 -2.95 4.86 -8.64
N SER A 91 -2.78 6.06 -8.08
CA SER A 91 -1.47 6.72 -8.04
C SER A 91 -0.49 5.96 -7.13
N ALA A 92 -0.92 5.59 -5.92
CA ALA A 92 -0.12 4.84 -4.95
C ALA A 92 0.23 3.44 -5.49
N GLN A 93 -0.72 2.76 -6.15
CA GLN A 93 -0.48 1.50 -6.84
C GLN A 93 0.64 1.62 -7.88
N ARG A 94 0.54 2.59 -8.79
CA ARG A 94 1.56 2.83 -9.83
C ARG A 94 2.91 3.18 -9.21
N GLY A 95 2.91 3.99 -8.15
CA GLY A 95 4.11 4.36 -7.39
C GLY A 95 4.82 3.12 -6.82
N ASN A 96 4.08 2.27 -6.10
CA ASN A 96 4.61 1.02 -5.55
C ASN A 96 5.15 0.08 -6.65
N ARG A 97 4.39 -0.13 -7.73
CA ARG A 97 4.85 -0.97 -8.87
C ARG A 97 6.13 -0.45 -9.50
N ARG A 98 6.24 0.88 -9.71
CA ARG A 98 7.47 1.51 -10.24
C ARG A 98 8.65 1.32 -9.30
N ALA A 99 8.44 1.50 -7.98
CA ALA A 99 9.49 1.32 -6.99
C ALA A 99 9.94 -0.15 -6.90
N ALA A 100 8.99 -1.10 -6.85
CA ALA A 100 9.25 -2.54 -6.87
C ALA A 100 10.05 -2.96 -8.12
N ALA A 101 9.69 -2.45 -9.30
CA ALA A 101 10.40 -2.74 -10.54
C ALA A 101 11.82 -2.18 -10.56
N ARG A 102 12.04 -0.97 -10.02
CA ARG A 102 13.40 -0.38 -9.88
C ARG A 102 14.28 -1.25 -8.98
N VAL A 103 13.79 -1.58 -7.79
CA VAL A 103 14.50 -2.42 -6.83
C VAL A 103 14.77 -3.81 -7.41
N THR A 104 13.81 -4.41 -8.09
CA THR A 104 13.99 -5.74 -8.72
C THR A 104 15.12 -5.72 -9.76
N ARG A 105 15.20 -4.68 -10.60
CA ARG A 105 16.32 -4.53 -11.56
C ARG A 105 17.67 -4.36 -10.87
N GLU A 106 17.72 -3.69 -9.72
CA GLU A 106 18.94 -3.59 -8.92
C GLU A 106 19.34 -4.94 -8.32
N LEU A 107 18.35 -5.72 -7.84
CA LEU A 107 18.56 -7.08 -7.36
C LEU A 107 19.03 -8.03 -8.47
N ASP A 108 18.62 -7.81 -9.72
CA ASP A 108 19.10 -8.57 -10.90
C ASP A 108 20.59 -8.40 -11.13
N ARG A 109 21.13 -7.21 -10.90
CA ARG A 109 22.57 -6.96 -10.96
C ARG A 109 23.30 -7.66 -9.82
N LEU A 110 22.77 -7.58 -8.59
CA LEU A 110 23.33 -8.31 -7.44
C LEU A 110 23.23 -9.84 -7.57
N GLY A 111 22.25 -10.33 -8.33
CA GLY A 111 22.05 -11.74 -8.65
C GLY A 111 23.15 -12.35 -9.51
N ARG A 112 24.08 -11.54 -10.03
CA ARG A 112 25.25 -12.01 -10.80
C ARG A 112 26.52 -12.14 -9.95
N GLY A 113 26.48 -11.69 -8.69
CA GLY A 113 27.60 -11.76 -7.76
C GLY A 113 27.77 -13.13 -7.08
N PRO A 114 28.54 -13.20 -5.98
CA PRO A 114 28.77 -14.44 -5.22
C PRO A 114 27.48 -15.09 -4.74
N ALA A 115 27.44 -16.43 -4.62
CA ALA A 115 26.25 -17.22 -4.27
C ALA A 115 25.46 -16.68 -3.05
N ARG A 116 26.18 -16.20 -2.00
CA ARG A 116 25.56 -15.57 -0.81
C ARG A 116 24.70 -14.34 -1.15
N CYS A 117 25.13 -13.54 -2.13
CA CYS A 117 24.45 -12.34 -2.59
C CYS A 117 23.28 -12.69 -3.50
N GLN A 118 23.42 -13.72 -4.33
CA GLN A 118 22.33 -14.24 -5.16
C GLN A 118 21.15 -14.72 -4.30
N LYS A 119 21.43 -15.51 -3.25
CA LYS A 119 20.41 -16.00 -2.30
C LYS A 119 19.67 -14.85 -1.61
N LYS A 120 20.40 -13.82 -1.19
CA LYS A 120 19.81 -12.60 -0.59
C LYS A 120 18.96 -11.82 -1.59
N ALA A 121 19.44 -11.65 -2.82
CA ALA A 121 18.69 -10.99 -3.88
C ALA A 121 17.38 -11.73 -4.21
N ALA A 122 17.43 -13.07 -4.29
CA ALA A 122 16.23 -13.90 -4.50
C ALA A 122 15.23 -13.77 -3.33
N ALA A 123 15.72 -13.78 -2.08
CA ALA A 123 14.87 -13.58 -0.90
C ALA A 123 14.18 -12.20 -0.91
N LEU A 124 14.92 -11.14 -1.23
CA LEU A 124 14.36 -9.78 -1.33
C LEU A 124 13.32 -9.68 -2.44
N ARG A 125 13.58 -10.23 -3.64
CA ARG A 125 12.60 -10.27 -4.73
C ARG A 125 11.30 -10.95 -4.27
N ARG A 126 11.41 -12.10 -3.61
CA ARG A 126 10.24 -12.85 -3.11
C ARG A 126 9.40 -12.00 -2.15
N LEU A 127 10.04 -11.29 -1.22
CA LEU A 127 9.33 -10.41 -0.27
C LEU A 127 8.59 -9.27 -1.00
N ILE A 128 9.26 -8.64 -1.97
CA ILE A 128 8.70 -7.56 -2.79
C ILE A 128 7.51 -8.04 -3.60
N THR A 129 7.65 -9.18 -4.28
CA THR A 129 6.58 -9.79 -5.07
C THR A 129 5.38 -10.15 -4.20
N GLN A 130 5.60 -10.78 -3.05
CA GLN A 130 4.50 -11.18 -2.16
C GLN A 130 3.72 -9.97 -1.61
N ALA A 131 4.41 -8.92 -1.17
CA ALA A 131 3.75 -7.72 -0.67
C ALA A 131 3.01 -6.97 -1.77
N THR A 132 3.64 -6.79 -2.94
CA THR A 132 3.02 -6.12 -4.09
C THR A 132 1.79 -6.87 -4.60
N ALA A 133 1.88 -8.20 -4.69
CA ALA A 133 0.76 -9.04 -5.13
C ALA A 133 -0.41 -9.01 -4.13
N ALA A 134 -0.13 -8.97 -2.82
CA ALA A 134 -1.18 -8.88 -1.81
C ALA A 134 -1.96 -7.56 -1.91
N LEU A 135 -1.24 -6.43 -2.04
CA LEU A 135 -1.87 -5.12 -2.22
C LEU A 135 -2.63 -5.00 -3.55
N ASP A 136 -2.10 -5.57 -4.62
CA ASP A 136 -2.80 -5.55 -5.92
C ASP A 136 -4.04 -6.44 -5.93
N ALA A 137 -4.04 -7.56 -5.20
CA ALA A 137 -5.21 -8.41 -5.05
C ALA A 137 -6.32 -7.70 -4.26
N ASP A 138 -5.95 -7.02 -3.18
CA ASP A 138 -6.86 -6.18 -2.40
C ASP A 138 -7.47 -5.07 -3.26
N TYR A 139 -6.65 -4.24 -3.92
CA TYR A 139 -7.12 -3.21 -4.86
C TYR A 139 -8.07 -3.76 -5.91
N LYS A 140 -7.74 -4.92 -6.51
CA LYS A 140 -8.57 -5.54 -7.54
C LYS A 140 -9.91 -5.99 -6.98
N ALA A 141 -9.94 -6.65 -5.82
CA ALA A 141 -11.17 -7.10 -5.21
C ALA A 141 -12.11 -5.93 -4.89
N ASN A 142 -11.54 -4.86 -4.34
CA ASN A 142 -12.24 -3.62 -4.03
C ASN A 142 -12.81 -2.94 -5.29
N ALA A 143 -12.02 -2.86 -6.37
CA ALA A 143 -12.47 -2.34 -7.66
C ALA A 143 -13.56 -3.21 -8.32
N ASP A 144 -13.40 -4.53 -8.28
CA ASP A 144 -14.36 -5.47 -8.87
C ASP A 144 -15.68 -5.50 -8.08
N ALA A 145 -15.64 -5.38 -6.75
CA ALA A 145 -16.82 -5.30 -5.91
C ALA A 145 -17.63 -4.02 -6.18
N LEU A 146 -16.95 -2.88 -6.29
CA LEU A 146 -17.60 -1.62 -6.67
C LEU A 146 -18.21 -1.72 -8.08
N ALA A 147 -17.47 -2.28 -9.04
CA ALA A 147 -17.97 -2.47 -10.40
C ALA A 147 -19.12 -3.48 -10.50
N ALA A 148 -19.26 -4.41 -9.55
CA ALA A 148 -20.41 -5.30 -9.44
C ALA A 148 -21.62 -4.53 -8.88
N ALA A 149 -21.42 -3.76 -7.81
CA ALA A 149 -22.45 -2.90 -7.21
C ALA A 149 -23.00 -1.87 -8.21
N ASP A 150 -22.13 -1.20 -8.97
CA ASP A 150 -22.49 -0.25 -10.04
C ASP A 150 -23.40 -0.89 -11.11
N ARG A 151 -23.30 -2.21 -11.31
CA ARG A 151 -24.10 -2.98 -12.28
C ARG A 151 -25.31 -3.67 -11.65
N GLY A 152 -25.59 -3.43 -10.37
CA GLY A 152 -26.65 -4.13 -9.63
C GLY A 152 -26.39 -5.63 -9.47
N ARG A 153 -25.13 -6.07 -9.52
CA ARG A 153 -24.73 -7.49 -9.40
C ARG A 153 -24.09 -7.75 -8.06
N ARG A 154 -24.30 -8.97 -7.54
CA ARG A 154 -23.57 -9.45 -6.36
C ARG A 154 -22.13 -9.75 -6.72
N TYR A 155 -21.18 -9.24 -5.94
CA TYR A 155 -19.78 -9.61 -6.04
C TYR A 155 -19.57 -11.06 -5.60
N GLN A 156 -18.85 -11.84 -6.42
CA GLN A 156 -18.60 -13.29 -6.19
C GLN A 156 -17.13 -13.61 -5.89
N GLY A 157 -16.27 -12.59 -5.79
CA GLY A 157 -14.86 -12.80 -5.50
C GLY A 157 -14.57 -13.01 -4.01
N PRO A 158 -13.28 -13.10 -3.64
CA PRO A 158 -12.87 -13.27 -2.25
C PRO A 158 -13.27 -12.07 -1.39
N SER A 159 -13.49 -12.28 -0.09
CA SER A 159 -13.82 -11.20 0.85
C SER A 159 -12.80 -10.06 0.80
N GLN A 160 -13.27 -8.83 0.55
CA GLN A 160 -12.45 -7.62 0.52
C GLN A 160 -11.74 -7.40 1.86
N PHE A 161 -12.47 -7.52 2.98
CA PHE A 161 -11.90 -7.40 4.33
C PHE A 161 -10.80 -8.42 4.61
N ALA A 162 -10.97 -9.67 4.16
CA ALA A 162 -9.95 -10.69 4.34
C ALA A 162 -8.70 -10.42 3.48
N LEU A 163 -8.88 -9.79 2.32
CA LEU A 163 -7.78 -9.39 1.44
C LEU A 163 -7.03 -8.16 1.96
N ASP A 164 -7.71 -7.11 2.44
CA ASP A 164 -7.05 -5.97 3.09
C ASP A 164 -6.23 -6.44 4.29
N ASP A 165 -6.86 -7.16 5.24
CA ASP A 165 -6.16 -7.63 6.44
C ASP A 165 -4.93 -8.51 6.09
N ARG A 166 -5.07 -9.38 5.08
CA ARG A 166 -3.93 -10.13 4.52
C ARG A 166 -2.87 -9.21 3.90
N ALA A 167 -3.26 -8.22 3.11
CA ALA A 167 -2.35 -7.27 2.46
C ALA A 167 -1.59 -6.43 3.49
N GLN A 168 -2.26 -5.93 4.52
CA GLN A 168 -1.66 -5.21 5.64
C GLN A 168 -0.65 -6.08 6.39
N ARG A 169 -1.03 -7.31 6.75
CA ARG A 169 -0.12 -8.25 7.44
C ARG A 169 1.11 -8.58 6.60
N ILE A 170 0.94 -8.97 5.34
CA ILE A 170 2.06 -9.33 4.45
C ILE A 170 2.94 -8.11 4.22
N THR A 171 2.37 -6.93 3.97
CA THR A 171 3.16 -5.71 3.73
C THR A 171 3.98 -5.33 4.95
N ARG A 172 3.37 -5.26 6.15
CA ARG A 172 4.09 -4.98 7.40
C ARG A 172 5.23 -5.96 7.64
N ARG A 173 4.96 -7.26 7.53
CA ARG A 173 5.95 -8.33 7.72
C ARG A 173 7.09 -8.21 6.69
N ASN A 174 6.76 -8.14 5.41
CA ASN A 174 7.75 -8.21 4.34
C ASN A 174 8.58 -6.93 4.22
N VAL A 175 8.00 -5.75 4.51
CA VAL A 175 8.76 -4.50 4.61
C VAL A 175 9.79 -4.58 5.75
N SER A 176 9.38 -5.07 6.93
CA SER A 176 10.30 -5.25 8.06
C SER A 176 11.42 -6.25 7.75
N LEU A 177 11.08 -7.41 7.19
CA LEU A 177 12.05 -8.43 6.79
C LEU A 177 13.00 -7.93 5.70
N ALA A 178 12.51 -7.18 4.72
CA ALA A 178 13.33 -6.61 3.66
C ALA A 178 14.35 -5.61 4.23
N SER A 179 13.95 -4.73 5.15
CA SER A 179 14.87 -3.80 5.83
C SER A 179 15.95 -4.53 6.64
N THR A 180 15.60 -5.64 7.30
CA THR A 180 16.57 -6.46 8.06
C THR A 180 17.52 -7.21 7.13
N LEU A 181 17.00 -7.82 6.06
CA LEU A 181 17.83 -8.48 5.05
C LEU A 181 18.77 -7.50 4.34
N ALA A 182 18.31 -6.29 4.02
CA ALA A 182 19.14 -5.24 3.42
C ALA A 182 20.35 -4.88 4.29
N ARG A 183 20.12 -4.65 5.59
CA ARG A 183 21.19 -4.34 6.56
C ARG A 183 22.21 -5.48 6.64
N SER A 184 21.74 -6.73 6.60
CA SER A 184 22.63 -7.90 6.57
C SER A 184 23.40 -8.06 5.25
N ALA A 185 23.00 -7.37 4.18
CA ALA A 185 23.54 -7.52 2.82
C ALA A 185 24.62 -6.48 2.45
N SER A 186 25.00 -5.60 3.38
CA SER A 186 25.98 -4.52 3.18
C SER A 186 27.36 -4.95 2.68
N GLY A 187 27.68 -6.25 2.70
CA GLY A 187 28.92 -6.84 2.18
C GLY A 187 28.85 -7.44 0.76
N CYS A 188 27.80 -7.14 -0.03
CA CYS A 188 27.67 -7.60 -1.41
C CYS A 188 28.20 -6.53 -2.39
N PRO A 189 29.33 -6.79 -3.11
CA PRO A 189 29.82 -5.86 -4.11
C PRO A 189 28.85 -5.79 -5.29
N LYS A 190 28.86 -4.65 -6.00
CA LYS A 190 28.18 -4.54 -7.29
C LYS A 190 28.93 -5.41 -8.29
N GLY A 191 28.19 -6.29 -8.98
CA GLY A 191 28.69 -6.99 -10.17
C GLY A 191 28.79 -6.05 -11.36
#